data_AF-A0A975GVD7-F1
#
_entry.id   AF-A0A975GVD7-F1
#
_cell.length_a   1.000
_cell.length_b   1.000
_cell.length_c   1.000
_cell.angle_alpha   90.00
_cell.angle_beta   90.00
_cell.angle_gamma   90.00
#
_symmetry.space_group_name_H-M   'P 1'
#
loop_
_entity.id
_entity.type
_entity.pdbx_description
1 polymer ?
#
loop_
_entity_poly.entity_id
_entity_poly.type
_entity_poly.pdbx_seq_one_letter_code
_entity_poly.pdbx_strand_id
1 'polypeptide(L)'
;MNSSPPTSRWPTQRSPAVRIAGFLVLGLIGGAAGLGIATLSKQLNTGWEDTLALGAGAAPLVMAAIIALGLITKRGAEVMKGCGGLQVLVMLLAGAMMLLPMVGARIAAPELVMAALAVMLVVQAGANLLLWRRADEMLRRIMAETATLAFWTLQSALFLYAAAERLGLIQGLTAWGMMGILMGVYFVASAIAAARRGIH
;
A
#
# COMPACT_ATOMS: atom_id res chain seq x y z
N MET A 1 52.95 -6.02 -15.96
CA MET A 1 51.74 -6.01 -15.09
C MET A 1 51.31 -4.57 -14.94
N ASN A 2 50.25 -4.15 -15.63
CA ASN A 2 49.74 -2.79 -15.58
C ASN A 2 48.24 -2.88 -15.27
N SER A 3 47.89 -2.90 -13.99
CA SER A 3 46.51 -2.97 -13.51
C SER A 3 46.01 -1.56 -13.23
N SER A 4 45.33 -0.96 -14.21
CA SER A 4 44.54 0.25 -14.03
C SER A 4 43.43 -0.01 -13.00
N PRO A 5 43.16 0.90 -12.05
CA PRO A 5 42.06 0.74 -11.11
C PRO A 5 40.70 0.89 -11.84
N PRO A 6 39.65 0.15 -11.43
CA PRO A 6 38.32 0.33 -11.98
C PRO A 6 37.78 1.71 -11.54
N THR A 7 37.56 2.59 -12.50
CA THR A 7 36.88 3.87 -12.28
C THR A 7 35.44 3.58 -11.84
N SER A 8 35.14 3.82 -10.56
CA SER A 8 33.78 3.78 -10.05
C SER A 8 32.97 4.90 -10.71
N ARG A 9 32.11 4.53 -11.65
CA ARG A 9 31.09 5.46 -12.16
C ARG A 9 30.06 5.65 -11.07
N TRP A 10 30.15 6.76 -10.36
CA TRP A 10 29.07 7.25 -9.51
C TRP A 10 27.79 7.36 -10.35
N PRO A 11 26.63 6.92 -9.84
CA PRO A 11 25.37 7.08 -10.56
C PRO A 11 25.14 8.58 -10.81
N THR A 12 24.97 8.94 -12.07
CA THR A 12 24.67 10.29 -12.52
C THR A 12 23.46 10.82 -11.77
N GLN A 13 23.62 11.93 -11.04
CA GLN A 13 22.52 12.67 -10.43
C GLN A 13 21.47 12.94 -11.52
N ARG A 14 20.25 12.39 -11.33
CA ARG A 14 19.14 12.66 -12.25
C ARG A 14 18.83 14.14 -12.25
N SER A 15 18.59 14.72 -13.43
CA SER A 15 18.29 16.15 -13.54
C SER A 15 17.03 16.51 -12.73
N PRO A 16 16.96 17.71 -12.13
CA PRO A 16 15.81 18.15 -11.34
C PRO A 16 14.50 18.11 -12.16
N ALA A 17 14.59 18.34 -13.47
CA ALA A 17 13.46 18.23 -14.39
C ALA A 17 12.83 16.82 -14.42
N VAL A 18 13.65 15.76 -14.41
CA VAL A 18 13.17 14.37 -14.38
C VAL A 18 12.48 14.05 -13.05
N ARG A 19 12.96 14.63 -11.94
CA ARG A 19 12.32 14.46 -10.62
C ARG A 19 10.95 15.14 -10.57
N ILE A 20 10.86 16.39 -11.03
CA ILE A 20 9.60 17.14 -11.11
C ILE A 20 8.60 16.41 -12.01
N ALA A 21 9.04 15.97 -13.19
CA ALA A 21 8.20 15.19 -14.09
C ALA A 21 7.69 13.89 -13.44
N GLY A 22 8.54 13.18 -12.70
CA GLY A 22 8.16 11.98 -11.95
C GLY A 22 7.06 12.26 -10.90
N PHE A 23 7.21 13.34 -10.11
CA PHE A 23 6.19 13.74 -9.15
C PHE A 23 4.87 14.15 -9.81
N LEU A 24 4.93 14.85 -10.95
CA LEU A 24 3.74 15.22 -11.71
C LEU A 24 2.99 13.99 -12.22
N VAL A 25 3.70 13.01 -12.79
CA VAL A 25 3.08 11.76 -13.26
C VAL A 25 2.43 11.00 -12.11
N LEU A 26 3.10 10.87 -10.97
CA LEU A 26 2.53 10.23 -9.79
C LEU A 26 1.30 10.98 -9.26
N GLY A 27 1.35 12.31 -9.24
CA GLY A 27 0.23 13.17 -8.87
C GLY A 27 -0.97 13.00 -9.80
N LEU A 28 -0.74 12.91 -11.11
CA LEU A 28 -1.79 12.66 -12.10
C LEU A 28 -2.43 11.28 -11.94
N ILE A 29 -1.62 10.24 -11.72
CA ILE A 29 -2.12 8.89 -11.47
C ILE A 29 -2.95 8.85 -10.18
N GLY A 30 -2.45 9.46 -9.11
CA GLY A 30 -3.17 9.57 -7.84
C GLY A 30 -4.48 10.35 -7.98
N GLY A 31 -4.47 11.47 -8.70
CA GLY A 31 -5.66 12.28 -8.97
C GLY A 31 -6.70 11.52 -9.81
N ALA A 32 -6.27 10.81 -10.85
CA ALA A 32 -7.15 9.98 -11.67
C ALA A 32 -7.77 8.83 -10.86
N ALA A 33 -6.97 8.15 -10.02
CA ALA A 33 -7.48 7.12 -9.11
C ALA A 33 -8.49 7.69 -8.11
N GLY A 34 -8.19 8.86 -7.52
CA GLY A 34 -9.09 9.55 -6.59
C GLY A 34 -10.42 9.96 -7.22
N LEU A 35 -10.41 10.48 -8.45
CA LEU A 35 -11.63 10.79 -9.21
C LEU A 35 -12.41 9.52 -9.54
N GLY A 36 -11.73 8.42 -9.88
CA GLY A 36 -12.36 7.12 -10.11
C GLY A 36 -13.09 6.62 -8.85
N ILE A 37 -12.42 6.66 -7.69
CA ILE A 37 -13.01 6.29 -6.40
C ILE A 37 -14.21 7.17 -6.07
N ALA A 38 -14.09 8.50 -6.24
CA ALA A 38 -15.17 9.43 -5.93
C ALA A 38 -16.40 9.20 -6.82
N THR A 39 -16.18 8.95 -8.12
CA THR A 39 -17.27 8.65 -9.06
C THR A 39 -17.94 7.33 -8.72
N LEU A 40 -17.15 6.29 -8.44
CA LEU A 40 -17.66 4.96 -8.11
C LEU A 40 -18.42 4.97 -6.77
N SER A 41 -17.90 5.66 -5.76
CA SER A 41 -18.56 5.84 -4.48
C SER A 41 -19.92 6.51 -4.63
N LYS A 42 -20.01 7.57 -5.45
CA LYS A 42 -21.28 8.23 -5.76
C LYS A 42 -22.26 7.30 -6.48
N GLN A 43 -21.77 6.52 -7.46
CA GLN A 43 -22.61 5.57 -8.20
C GLN A 43 -23.14 4.42 -7.31
N LEU A 44 -22.31 3.95 -6.38
CA LEU A 44 -22.66 2.88 -5.45
C LEU A 44 -23.42 3.38 -4.20
N ASN A 45 -23.61 4.70 -4.06
CA ASN A 45 -24.21 5.36 -2.89
C ASN A 45 -23.63 4.85 -1.56
N THR A 46 -22.30 4.74 -1.50
CA THR A 46 -21.60 4.14 -0.37
C THR A 46 -21.52 5.08 0.83
N GLY A 47 -21.60 4.53 2.04
CA GLY A 47 -21.23 5.25 3.26
C GLY A 47 -19.73 5.59 3.28
N TRP A 48 -19.33 6.48 4.19
CA TRP A 48 -17.93 6.91 4.31
C TRP A 48 -16.96 5.74 4.58
N GLU A 49 -17.41 4.72 5.31
CA GLU A 49 -16.64 3.51 5.64
C GLU A 49 -16.25 2.74 4.38
N ASP A 50 -17.24 2.51 3.52
CA ASP A 50 -17.09 1.86 2.23
C ASP A 50 -16.26 2.70 1.25
N THR A 51 -16.37 4.03 1.31
CA THR A 51 -15.53 4.92 0.50
C THR A 51 -14.06 4.85 0.91
N LEU A 52 -13.77 4.76 2.21
CA LEU A 52 -12.41 4.52 2.70
C LEU A 52 -11.91 3.14 2.28
N ALA A 53 -12.75 2.11 2.34
CA ALA A 53 -12.40 0.77 1.89
C ALA A 53 -12.12 0.71 0.38
N LEU A 54 -12.92 1.40 -0.44
CA LEU A 54 -12.66 1.55 -1.89
C LEU A 54 -11.31 2.21 -2.14
N GLY A 55 -11.00 3.29 -1.44
CA GLY A 55 -9.71 3.95 -1.54
C GLY A 55 -8.55 3.06 -1.09
N ALA A 56 -8.72 2.38 0.05
CA ALA A 56 -7.71 1.51 0.61
C ALA A 56 -7.47 0.23 -0.22
N GLY A 57 -8.48 -0.22 -0.95
CA GLY A 57 -8.38 -1.31 -1.91
C GLY A 57 -7.79 -0.85 -3.25
N ALA A 58 -8.18 0.31 -3.77
CA ALA A 58 -7.72 0.82 -5.05
C ALA A 58 -6.24 1.26 -5.02
N ALA A 59 -5.79 1.91 -3.94
CA ALA A 59 -4.41 2.38 -3.81
C ALA A 59 -3.35 1.28 -4.06
N PRO A 60 -3.39 0.11 -3.40
CA PRO A 60 -2.42 -0.96 -3.68
C PRO A 60 -2.59 -1.55 -5.08
N LEU A 61 -3.80 -1.60 -5.66
CA LEU A 61 -3.98 -2.05 -7.05
C LEU A 61 -3.31 -1.12 -8.06
N VAL A 62 -3.45 0.20 -7.88
CA VAL A 62 -2.76 1.19 -8.71
C VAL A 62 -1.24 1.04 -8.59
N MET A 63 -0.73 0.87 -7.36
CA MET A 63 0.70 0.64 -7.14
C MET A 63 1.18 -0.68 -7.74
N ALA A 64 0.39 -1.75 -7.66
CA ALA A 64 0.68 -3.02 -8.31
C ALA A 64 0.81 -2.85 -9.83
N ALA A 65 -0.10 -2.11 -10.45
CA ALA A 65 -0.07 -1.82 -11.89
C ALA A 65 1.18 -1.03 -12.29
N ILE A 66 1.56 0.00 -11.52
CA ILE A 66 2.78 0.79 -11.76
C ILE A 66 4.03 -0.10 -11.69
N ILE A 67 4.13 -0.93 -10.64
CA ILE A 67 5.28 -1.82 -10.46
C ILE A 67 5.33 -2.85 -11.58
N ALA A 68 4.20 -3.48 -11.91
CA ALA A 68 4.11 -4.46 -12.99
C ALA A 68 4.51 -3.86 -14.34
N LEU A 69 4.04 -2.65 -14.65
CA LEU A 69 4.44 -1.93 -15.87
C LEU A 69 5.96 -1.66 -15.87
N GLY A 70 6.53 -1.27 -14.72
CA GLY A 70 7.98 -1.10 -14.57
C GLY A 70 8.77 -2.38 -14.85
N LEU A 71 8.28 -3.54 -14.38
CA LEU A 71 8.90 -4.84 -14.63
C LEU A 71 8.83 -5.24 -16.11
N ILE A 72 7.70 -4.95 -16.78
CA ILE A 72 7.51 -5.27 -18.20
C ILE A 72 8.40 -4.39 -19.08
N THR A 73 8.45 -3.08 -18.78
CA THR A 73 9.19 -2.09 -19.57
C THR A 73 10.70 -2.16 -19.36
N LYS A 74 11.17 -2.54 -18.17
CA LYS A 74 12.61 -2.67 -17.85
C LYS A 74 13.03 -4.14 -17.83
N ARG A 75 13.00 -4.80 -18.98
CA ARG A 75 13.42 -6.20 -19.19
C ARG A 75 14.96 -6.42 -19.19
N GLY A 76 15.71 -5.63 -18.43
CA GLY A 76 17.19 -5.72 -18.33
C GLY A 76 17.63 -6.39 -17.03
N ALA A 77 18.76 -7.11 -17.07
CA ALA A 77 19.29 -7.98 -16.00
C ALA A 77 19.54 -7.34 -14.61
N GLU A 78 19.31 -6.03 -14.45
CA GLU A 78 19.48 -5.28 -13.20
C GLU A 78 18.20 -5.13 -12.36
N VAL A 79 17.01 -5.49 -12.88
CA VAL A 79 15.81 -5.51 -12.06
C VAL A 79 15.93 -6.67 -11.07
N MET A 80 16.10 -6.35 -9.77
CA MET A 80 16.20 -7.29 -8.65
C MET A 80 15.33 -8.53 -8.88
N LYS A 81 15.98 -9.63 -9.31
CA LYS A 81 15.30 -10.85 -9.72
C LYS A 81 14.53 -11.41 -8.53
N GLY A 82 13.20 -11.27 -8.53
CA GLY A 82 12.29 -11.95 -7.61
C GLY A 82 11.54 -11.09 -6.57
N CYS A 83 11.97 -9.86 -6.26
CA CYS A 83 11.28 -9.01 -5.28
C CYS A 83 10.05 -8.30 -5.87
N GLY A 84 10.16 -7.80 -7.11
CA GLY A 84 9.10 -7.01 -7.74
C GLY A 84 7.80 -7.79 -8.00
N GLY A 85 7.90 -9.03 -8.48
CA GLY A 85 6.72 -9.87 -8.71
C GLY A 85 5.98 -10.22 -7.42
N LEU A 86 6.72 -10.48 -6.33
CA LEU A 86 6.14 -10.74 -5.03
C LEU A 86 5.46 -9.49 -4.44
N GLN A 87 6.06 -8.32 -4.62
CA GLN A 87 5.44 -7.03 -4.26
C GLN A 87 4.13 -6.79 -5.01
N VAL A 88 4.09 -7.09 -6.32
CA VAL A 88 2.84 -7.01 -7.12
C VAL A 88 1.78 -7.95 -6.56
N LEU A 89 2.14 -9.21 -6.26
CA LEU A 89 1.22 -10.18 -5.69
C LEU A 89 0.64 -9.70 -4.34
N VAL A 90 1.49 -9.24 -3.42
CA VAL A 90 1.05 -8.73 -2.11
C VAL A 90 0.09 -7.55 -2.27
N MET A 91 0.40 -6.63 -3.19
CA MET A 91 -0.44 -5.45 -3.44
C MET A 91 -1.78 -5.82 -4.08
N LEU A 92 -1.79 -6.79 -5.00
CA LEU A 92 -3.04 -7.32 -5.58
C LEU A 92 -3.90 -8.00 -4.52
N LEU A 93 -3.31 -8.83 -3.66
CA LEU A 93 -4.02 -9.48 -2.56
C LEU A 93 -4.58 -8.46 -1.57
N ALA A 94 -3.79 -7.46 -1.17
CA ALA A 94 -4.24 -6.42 -0.26
C ALA A 94 -5.44 -5.64 -0.82
N GLY A 95 -5.36 -5.25 -2.10
CA GLY A 95 -6.47 -4.58 -2.78
C GLY A 95 -7.72 -5.45 -2.87
N ALA A 96 -7.55 -6.71 -3.29
CA ALA A 96 -8.65 -7.66 -3.41
C ALA A 96 -9.31 -7.93 -2.06
N MET A 97 -8.55 -8.12 -0.99
CA MET A 97 -9.09 -8.37 0.36
C MET A 97 -9.91 -7.21 0.90
N MET A 98 -9.61 -5.96 0.51
CA MET A 98 -10.41 -4.81 0.92
C MET A 98 -11.69 -4.64 0.08
N LEU A 99 -11.64 -4.98 -1.21
CA LEU A 99 -12.79 -4.84 -2.11
C LEU A 99 -13.75 -6.03 -2.04
N LEU A 100 -13.25 -7.23 -1.75
CA LEU A 100 -14.03 -8.46 -1.78
C LEU A 100 -15.22 -8.46 -0.80
N PRO A 101 -15.14 -7.98 0.45
CA PRO A 101 -16.31 -7.92 1.34
C PRO A 101 -17.42 -7.01 0.79
N MET A 102 -17.07 -5.96 0.04
CA MET A 102 -18.03 -4.97 -0.48
C MET A 102 -18.89 -5.52 -1.62
N VAL A 103 -18.30 -6.36 -2.48
CA VAL A 103 -18.96 -6.86 -3.70
C VAL A 103 -19.21 -8.37 -3.67
N GLY A 104 -18.44 -9.11 -2.88
CA GLY A 104 -18.43 -10.57 -2.83
C GLY A 104 -19.76 -11.16 -2.37
N ALA A 105 -20.42 -10.51 -1.39
CA ALA A 105 -21.72 -10.94 -0.90
C ALA A 105 -22.84 -10.85 -1.95
N ARG A 106 -22.61 -10.15 -3.08
CA ARG A 106 -23.56 -10.07 -4.20
C ARG A 106 -23.45 -11.25 -5.16
N ILE A 107 -22.34 -11.98 -5.13
CA ILE A 107 -22.00 -13.03 -6.11
C ILE A 107 -21.85 -14.42 -5.48
N ALA A 108 -21.66 -14.49 -4.17
CA ALA A 108 -21.45 -15.73 -3.43
C ALA A 108 -22.07 -15.64 -2.03
N ALA A 109 -22.31 -16.80 -1.42
CA ALA A 109 -22.76 -16.89 -0.03
C ALA A 109 -21.74 -16.22 0.92
N PRO A 110 -22.18 -15.48 1.96
CA PRO A 110 -21.28 -14.77 2.88
C PRO A 110 -20.19 -15.65 3.52
N GLU A 111 -20.52 -16.90 3.84
CA GLU A 111 -19.61 -17.88 4.42
C GLU A 111 -18.47 -18.22 3.45
N LEU A 112 -18.78 -18.34 2.15
CA LEU A 112 -17.80 -18.60 1.11
C LEU A 112 -16.88 -17.39 0.89
N VAL A 113 -17.44 -16.18 0.92
CA VAL A 113 -16.67 -14.93 0.84
C VAL A 113 -15.71 -14.82 2.03
N MET A 114 -16.19 -15.14 3.24
CA MET A 114 -15.36 -15.14 4.44
C MET A 114 -14.26 -16.21 4.39
N ALA A 115 -14.57 -17.42 3.91
CA ALA A 115 -13.58 -18.47 3.69
C ALA A 115 -12.51 -18.03 2.67
N ALA A 116 -12.91 -17.39 1.58
CA ALA A 116 -11.98 -16.86 0.58
C ALA A 116 -11.08 -15.76 1.19
N LEU A 117 -11.63 -14.85 1.99
CA LEU A 117 -10.85 -13.84 2.72
C LEU A 117 -9.83 -14.46 3.68
N ALA A 118 -10.22 -15.52 4.40
CA ALA A 118 -9.32 -16.23 5.29
C ALA A 118 -8.15 -16.89 4.53
N VAL A 119 -8.44 -17.53 3.39
CA VAL A 119 -7.40 -18.10 2.51
C VAL A 119 -6.48 -17.01 1.96
N MET A 120 -7.05 -15.92 1.47
CA MET A 120 -6.28 -14.76 0.99
C MET A 120 -5.38 -14.19 2.08
N LEU A 121 -5.86 -14.09 3.33
CA LEU A 121 -5.08 -13.61 4.47
C LEU A 121 -3.86 -14.50 4.72
N VAL A 122 -4.03 -15.82 4.71
CA VAL A 122 -2.92 -16.78 4.90
C VAL A 122 -1.89 -16.64 3.78
N VAL A 123 -2.35 -16.58 2.52
CA VAL A 123 -1.46 -16.41 1.35
C VAL A 123 -0.74 -15.06 1.43
N GLN A 124 -1.44 -13.98 1.78
CA GLN A 124 -0.87 -12.64 1.93
C GLN A 124 0.15 -12.58 3.06
N ALA A 125 -0.09 -13.23 4.20
CA ALA A 125 0.87 -13.34 5.30
C ALA A 125 2.13 -14.10 4.86
N GLY A 126 1.97 -15.22 4.15
CA GLY A 126 3.10 -15.98 3.58
C GLY A 126 3.89 -15.16 2.57
N ALA A 127 3.21 -14.46 1.66
CA ALA A 127 3.84 -13.59 0.67
C ALA A 127 4.61 -12.43 1.32
N ASN A 128 4.03 -11.78 2.33
CA ASN A 128 4.70 -10.73 3.10
C ASN A 128 5.93 -11.25 3.85
N LEU A 129 5.87 -12.45 4.43
CA LEU A 129 7.03 -13.06 5.08
C LEU A 129 8.15 -13.38 4.09
N LEU A 130 7.80 -13.93 2.91
CA LEU A 130 8.75 -14.16 1.83
C LEU A 130 9.36 -12.85 1.33
N LEU A 131 8.56 -11.78 1.29
CA LEU A 131 9.01 -10.45 0.89
C LEU A 131 10.01 -9.90 1.89
N TRP A 132 9.72 -9.99 3.19
CA TRP A 132 10.64 -9.61 4.25
C TRP A 132 11.99 -10.36 4.20
N ARG A 133 11.93 -11.67 3.93
CA ARG A 133 13.12 -12.52 3.80
C ARG A 133 13.98 -12.14 2.60
N ARG A 134 13.37 -11.71 1.49
CA ARG A 134 14.05 -11.32 0.25
C ARG A 134 14.35 -9.82 0.14
N ALA A 135 13.78 -9.01 1.03
CA ALA A 135 13.97 -7.57 1.03
C ALA A 135 15.41 -7.20 1.40
N ASP A 136 15.95 -6.24 0.65
CA ASP A 136 17.20 -5.58 1.01
C ASP A 136 17.07 -4.80 2.31
N GLU A 137 18.19 -4.47 2.93
CA GLU A 137 18.24 -3.77 4.22
C GLU A 137 17.51 -2.42 4.18
N MET A 138 17.58 -1.70 3.06
CA MET A 138 16.84 -0.44 2.89
C MET A 138 15.32 -0.66 2.98
N LEU A 139 14.79 -1.63 2.22
CA LEU A 139 13.36 -1.94 2.19
C LEU A 139 12.89 -2.49 3.54
N ARG A 140 13.70 -3.35 4.18
CA ARG A 140 13.44 -3.88 5.52
C ARG A 140 13.25 -2.78 6.54
N ARG A 141 14.13 -1.78 6.52
CA ARG A 141 14.03 -0.66 7.45
C ARG A 141 12.87 0.30 7.14
N ILE A 142 12.52 0.52 5.86
CA ILE A 142 11.31 1.29 5.49
C ILE A 142 10.05 0.61 6.06
N MET A 143 9.96 -0.71 5.91
CA MET A 143 8.85 -1.49 6.47
C MET A 143 8.78 -1.38 8.00
N ALA A 144 9.92 -1.51 8.68
CA ALA A 144 9.99 -1.36 10.13
C ALA A 144 9.56 0.04 10.60
N GLU A 145 10.06 1.09 9.95
CA GLU A 145 9.70 2.48 10.28
C GLU A 145 8.21 2.76 10.02
N THR A 146 7.67 2.26 8.91
CA THR A 146 6.23 2.33 8.61
C THR A 146 5.42 1.68 9.72
N ALA A 147 5.81 0.47 10.14
CA ALA A 147 5.13 -0.26 11.21
C ALA A 147 5.20 0.49 12.54
N THR A 148 6.36 1.04 12.91
CA THR A 148 6.52 1.80 14.15
C THR A 148 5.68 3.08 14.16
N LEU A 149 5.68 3.83 13.05
CA LEU A 149 4.87 5.05 12.91
C LEU A 149 3.38 4.71 13.00
N ALA A 150 2.91 3.74 12.21
CA ALA A 150 1.51 3.34 12.21
C ALA A 150 1.07 2.80 13.57
N PHE A 151 1.90 1.97 14.22
CA PHE A 151 1.62 1.41 15.53
C PHE A 151 1.42 2.50 16.59
N TRP A 152 2.38 3.42 16.74
CA TRP A 152 2.27 4.45 17.78
C TRP A 152 1.13 5.42 17.52
N THR A 153 0.89 5.79 16.25
CA THR A 153 -0.23 6.66 15.88
C THR A 153 -1.58 5.99 16.17
N LEU A 154 -1.78 4.76 15.69
CA LEU A 154 -3.06 4.06 15.85
C LEU A 154 -3.32 3.61 17.28
N GLN A 155 -2.29 3.13 17.99
CA GLN A 155 -2.43 2.73 19.39
C GLN A 155 -2.86 3.91 20.26
N SER A 156 -2.24 5.07 20.07
CA SER A 156 -2.58 6.28 20.82
C SER A 156 -3.99 6.79 20.47
N ALA A 157 -4.32 6.82 19.18
CA ALA A 157 -5.65 7.21 18.72
C ALA A 157 -6.74 6.28 19.24
N LEU A 158 -6.51 4.97 19.21
CA LEU A 158 -7.46 3.96 19.69
C LEU A 158 -7.69 4.07 21.20
N PHE A 159 -6.63 4.34 21.99
CA PHE A 159 -6.78 4.57 23.42
C PHE A 159 -7.65 5.79 23.73
N LEU A 160 -7.36 6.93 23.09
CA LEU A 160 -8.15 8.15 23.28
C LEU A 160 -9.60 7.98 22.83
N TYR A 161 -9.80 7.29 21.70
CA TYR A 161 -11.13 6.94 21.18
C TYR A 161 -11.91 6.07 22.17
N ALA A 162 -11.32 4.96 22.64
CA ALA A 162 -11.96 4.05 23.59
C ALA A 162 -12.27 4.73 24.93
N ALA A 163 -11.40 5.64 25.40
CA ALA A 163 -11.66 6.44 26.59
C ALA A 163 -12.85 7.40 26.39
N ALA A 164 -12.91 8.10 25.24
CA ALA A 164 -14.01 8.99 24.91
C ALA A 164 -15.35 8.25 24.77
N GLU A 165 -15.36 7.07 24.14
CA GLU A 165 -16.53 6.20 24.05
C GLU A 165 -16.99 5.73 25.44
N ARG A 166 -16.05 5.30 26.29
CA ARG A 166 -16.35 4.86 27.67
C ARG A 166 -16.92 5.98 28.53
N LEU A 167 -16.53 7.23 28.28
CA LEU A 167 -17.05 8.43 28.94
C LEU A 167 -18.38 8.92 28.33
N GLY A 168 -18.88 8.31 27.26
CA GLY A 168 -20.12 8.71 26.59
C GLY A 168 -20.00 10.01 25.78
N LEU A 169 -18.79 10.43 25.41
CA LEU A 169 -18.54 11.66 24.66
C LEU A 169 -18.75 11.50 23.14
N ILE A 170 -18.60 10.28 22.63
CA ILE A 170 -18.70 9.95 21.20
C ILE A 170 -19.43 8.62 21.00
N GLN A 171 -19.85 8.35 19.75
CA GLN A 171 -20.50 7.11 19.35
C GLN A 171 -19.49 6.07 18.82
N GLY A 172 -19.88 4.80 18.90
CA GLY A 172 -19.14 3.65 18.38
C GLY A 172 -18.99 3.67 16.86
N LEU A 173 -17.77 3.47 16.37
CA LEU A 173 -17.45 3.24 14.96
C LEU A 173 -17.56 1.75 14.67
N THR A 174 -17.98 1.40 13.45
CA THR A 174 -17.97 0.00 13.04
C THR A 174 -16.53 -0.51 12.93
N ALA A 175 -16.35 -1.82 13.11
CA ALA A 175 -15.05 -2.46 12.86
C ALA A 175 -14.56 -2.25 11.43
N TRP A 176 -15.50 -2.15 10.47
CA TRP A 176 -15.20 -1.88 9.07
C TRP A 176 -14.64 -0.48 8.85
N GLY A 177 -15.28 0.54 9.44
CA GLY A 177 -14.78 1.92 9.42
C GLY A 177 -13.40 2.05 10.06
N MET A 178 -13.16 1.36 11.19
CA MET A 178 -11.85 1.32 11.84
C MET A 178 -10.76 0.69 10.97
N MET A 179 -11.08 -0.36 10.20
CA MET A 179 -10.14 -0.94 9.24
C MET A 179 -9.77 0.05 8.13
N GLY A 180 -10.73 0.82 7.62
CA GLY A 180 -10.48 1.90 6.65
C GLY A 180 -9.52 2.97 7.20
N ILE A 181 -9.74 3.40 8.45
CA ILE A 181 -8.87 4.37 9.14
C ILE A 181 -7.45 3.79 9.32
N LEU A 182 -7.33 2.55 9.77
CA LEU A 182 -6.05 1.85 9.93
C LEU A 182 -5.25 1.88 8.63
N MET A 183 -5.88 1.51 7.52
CA MET A 183 -5.23 1.50 6.21
C MET A 183 -4.83 2.91 5.75
N GLY A 184 -5.67 3.91 5.99
CA GLY A 184 -5.34 5.31 5.69
C GLY A 184 -4.10 5.78 6.43
N VAL A 185 -4.03 5.55 7.74
CA VAL A 185 -2.85 5.90 8.57
C VAL A 185 -1.62 5.12 8.11
N TYR A 186 -1.78 3.83 7.80
CA TYR A 186 -0.69 2.99 7.28
C TYR A 186 -0.09 3.56 5.99
N PHE A 187 -0.91 4.02 5.04
CA PHE A 187 -0.40 4.60 3.79
C PHE A 187 0.32 5.93 4.02
N VAL A 188 -0.19 6.79 4.92
CA VAL A 188 0.50 8.03 5.29
C VAL A 188 1.85 7.72 5.94
N ALA A 189 1.89 6.79 6.90
CA ALA A 189 3.12 6.34 7.53
C ALA A 189 4.12 5.78 6.50
N SER A 190 3.63 4.99 5.54
CA SER A 190 4.44 4.42 4.46
C SER A 190 5.04 5.50 3.56
N ALA A 191 4.24 6.51 3.19
CA ALA A 191 4.71 7.64 2.39
C ALA A 191 5.78 8.47 3.13
N ILE A 192 5.57 8.72 4.43
CA ILE A 192 6.55 9.43 5.27
C ILE A 192 7.86 8.64 5.38
N ALA A 193 7.79 7.35 5.67
CA ALA A 193 8.97 6.49 5.77
C ALA A 193 9.73 6.43 4.45
N ALA A 194 9.02 6.29 3.31
CA ALA A 194 9.63 6.30 1.98
C ALA A 194 10.30 7.64 1.66
N ALA A 195 9.65 8.77 1.99
CA ALA A 195 10.20 10.11 1.75
C ALA A 195 11.50 10.36 2.53
N ARG A 196 11.56 9.94 3.80
CA ARG A 196 12.75 10.09 4.65
C ARG A 196 13.97 9.30 4.18
N ARG A 197 13.73 8.18 3.50
CA ARG A 197 14.76 7.21 3.12
C ARG A 197 15.33 7.44 1.73
N GLY A 198 14.88 8.49 1.05
CA GLY A 198 15.49 8.97 -0.18
C GLY A 198 15.25 8.04 -1.36
N ILE A 199 14.04 8.07 -1.92
CA ILE A 199 13.94 8.11 -3.38
C ILE A 199 14.42 9.51 -3.81
N HIS A 200 15.73 9.75 -3.75
CA HIS A 200 16.41 10.99 -4.15
C HIS A 200 17.51 10.67 -5.14
#